data_AF-T1ZGR6-F1
#
_entry.id   AF-T1ZGR6-F1
#
_cell.length_a   1.000
_cell.length_b   1.000
_cell.length_c   1.000
_cell.angle_alpha   90.00
_cell.angle_beta   90.00
_cell.angle_gamma   90.00
#
_symmetry.space_group_name_H-M   'P 1'
#
loop_
_entity.id
_entity.type
_entity.pdbx_description
1 polymer ?
#
loop_
_entity_poly.entity_id
_entity_poly.type
_entity_poly.pdbx_seq_one_letter_code
_entity_poly.pdbx_strand_id
1 'polypeptide(L)'
;MWKQKVKAGIMLHALFMTAVFSLLLQFYLHRQTASHRNFTLNRERLQAYAMAVIANEDSRHREFDKGHVQEQQGEKELILTVTMKTGRHYQFRFPFEKTKLTNDNRDK
;
A
#
# COMPACT_ATOMS: atom_id res chain seq x y z
N MET A 1 -41.14 36.82 29.66
CA MET A 1 -39.73 36.37 29.78
C MET A 1 -39.50 34.86 29.63
N TRP A 2 -40.42 33.98 30.06
CA TRP A 2 -40.16 32.52 30.05
C TRP A 2 -40.05 31.89 28.66
N LYS A 3 -40.88 32.33 27.70
CA LYS A 3 -40.85 31.86 26.30
C LYS A 3 -39.52 32.17 25.56
N GLN A 4 -38.84 33.27 25.89
CA GLN A 4 -37.54 33.61 25.29
C GLN A 4 -36.41 32.70 25.81
N LYS A 5 -36.42 32.35 27.09
CA LYS A 5 -35.46 31.38 27.67
C LYS A 5 -35.60 30.00 27.02
N VAL A 6 -36.83 29.54 26.80
CA VAL A 6 -37.10 28.26 26.12
C VAL A 6 -36.65 28.30 24.66
N LYS A 7 -36.96 29.39 23.94
CA LYS A 7 -36.54 29.58 22.53
C LYS A 7 -35.02 29.59 22.37
N ALA A 8 -34.30 30.26 23.29
CA ALA A 8 -32.84 30.29 23.30
C ALA A 8 -32.24 28.90 23.59
N GLY A 9 -32.83 28.13 24.51
CA GLY A 9 -32.41 26.75 24.81
C GLY A 9 -32.58 25.81 23.61
N ILE A 10 -33.69 25.92 22.88
CA ILE A 10 -33.93 25.15 21.65
C ILE A 10 -32.93 25.53 20.55
N MET A 11 -32.64 26.82 20.43
CA MET A 11 -31.69 27.33 19.45
C MET A 11 -30.26 26.85 19.74
N LEU A 12 -29.86 26.79 21.02
CA LEU A 12 -28.58 26.22 21.46
C LEU A 12 -28.52 24.71 21.21
N HIS A 13 -29.62 23.98 21.45
CA HIS A 13 -29.67 22.55 21.21
C HIS A 13 -29.54 22.21 19.72
N ALA A 14 -30.24 22.96 18.86
CA ALA A 14 -30.13 22.80 17.41
C ALA A 14 -28.69 23.06 16.93
N LEU A 15 -28.04 24.10 17.47
CA LEU A 15 -26.64 24.40 17.14
C LEU A 15 -25.69 23.28 17.61
N PHE A 16 -25.90 22.76 18.82
CA PHE A 16 -25.13 21.64 19.37
C PHE A 16 -25.30 20.36 18.53
N MET A 17 -26.55 20.00 18.20
CA MET A 17 -26.86 18.86 17.33
C MET A 17 -26.24 19.01 15.95
N THR A 18 -26.26 20.22 15.38
CA THR A 18 -25.61 20.52 14.08
C THR A 18 -24.09 20.38 14.16
N ALA A 19 -23.47 20.85 15.25
CA ALA A 19 -22.02 20.74 15.46
C ALA A 19 -21.58 19.28 15.60
N VAL A 20 -22.28 18.49 16.42
CA VAL A 20 -22.02 17.05 16.59
C VAL A 20 -22.24 16.31 15.27
N PHE A 21 -23.34 16.58 14.55
CA PHE A 21 -23.62 15.95 13.26
C PHE A 21 -22.55 16.30 12.21
N SER A 22 -22.13 17.56 12.14
CA SER A 22 -21.07 18.01 11.24
C SER A 22 -19.73 17.34 11.55
N LEU A 23 -19.39 17.18 12.84
CA LEU A 23 -18.17 16.50 13.26
C LEU A 23 -18.18 15.02 12.87
N LEU A 24 -19.30 14.32 13.09
CA LEU A 24 -19.46 12.92 12.69
C LEU A 24 -19.39 12.75 11.17
N LEU A 25 -20.04 13.64 10.41
CA LEU A 25 -20.01 13.61 8.95
C LEU A 25 -18.59 13.87 8.41
N GLN A 26 -17.89 14.86 8.97
CA GLN A 26 -16.49 15.15 8.63
C GLN A 26 -15.59 13.95 8.93
N PHE A 27 -15.71 13.34 10.12
CA PHE A 27 -14.96 12.14 10.47
C PHE A 27 -15.25 10.96 9.52
N TYR A 28 -16.54 10.75 9.19
CA TYR A 28 -16.98 9.69 8.29
C TYR A 28 -16.39 9.86 6.88
N LEU A 29 -16.49 11.06 6.30
CA LEU A 29 -15.95 11.38 4.98
C LEU A 29 -14.41 11.37 4.98
N HIS A 30 -13.79 11.92 6.02
CA HIS A 30 -12.33 12.01 6.10
C HIS A 30 -11.68 10.63 6.24
N ARG A 31 -12.29 9.72 7.02
CA ARG A 31 -11.86 8.30 7.11
C ARG A 31 -11.88 7.60 5.76
N GLN A 32 -12.83 7.93 4.88
CA GLN A 32 -12.92 7.33 3.55
C GLN A 32 -11.83 7.87 2.61
N THR A 33 -11.54 9.18 2.65
CA THR A 33 -10.50 9.80 1.80
C THR A 33 -9.06 9.41 2.17
N ALA A 34 -8.75 9.16 3.45
CA ALA A 34 -7.42 8.70 3.88
C ALA A 34 -7.04 7.32 3.31
N SER A 35 -8.04 6.48 3.02
CA SER A 35 -7.83 5.16 2.40
C SER A 35 -7.52 5.25 0.91
N HIS A 36 -8.14 6.20 0.18
CA HIS A 36 -7.99 6.31 -1.27
C HIS A 36 -6.59 6.70 -1.74
N ARG A 37 -5.90 7.62 -1.04
CA ARG A 37 -4.55 8.05 -1.43
C ARG A 37 -3.52 6.93 -1.21
N ASN A 38 -3.70 6.14 -0.15
CA ASN A 38 -2.88 4.97 0.11
C ASN A 38 -3.20 3.83 -0.86
N PHE A 39 -4.45 3.69 -1.30
CA PHE A 39 -4.86 2.60 -2.19
C PHE A 39 -4.11 2.60 -3.53
N THR A 40 -3.98 3.75 -4.19
CA THR A 40 -3.25 3.83 -5.48
C THR A 40 -1.76 3.51 -5.32
N LEU A 41 -1.11 4.07 -4.30
CA LEU A 41 0.31 3.82 -4.03
C LEU A 41 0.56 2.37 -3.59
N ASN A 42 -0.33 1.80 -2.79
CA ASN A 42 -0.23 0.41 -2.34
C ASN A 42 -0.46 -0.58 -3.49
N ARG A 43 -1.40 -0.27 -4.40
CA ARG A 43 -1.65 -1.10 -5.59
C ARG A 43 -0.43 -1.18 -6.48
N GLU A 44 0.22 -0.06 -6.73
CA GLU A 44 1.45 -0.04 -7.52
C GLU A 44 2.62 -0.69 -6.79
N ARG A 45 2.77 -0.46 -5.48
CA ARG A 45 3.77 -1.16 -4.67
C ARG A 45 3.58 -2.68 -4.72
N LEU A 46 2.33 -3.16 -4.67
CA LEU A 46 2.01 -4.58 -4.78
C LEU A 46 2.35 -5.12 -6.18
N GLN A 47 2.09 -4.33 -7.22
CA GLN A 47 2.48 -4.67 -8.58
C GLN A 47 4.01 -4.72 -8.74
N ALA A 48 4.75 -3.78 -8.15
CA ALA A 48 6.21 -3.83 -8.14
C ALA A 48 6.71 -5.07 -7.38
N TYR A 49 6.09 -5.38 -6.25
CA TYR A 49 6.44 -6.56 -5.46
C TYR A 49 6.26 -7.85 -6.26
N ALA A 50 5.15 -8.00 -6.99
CA ALA A 50 4.93 -9.16 -7.86
C ALA A 50 6.01 -9.30 -8.95
N MET A 51 6.44 -8.19 -9.57
CA MET A 51 7.56 -8.23 -10.53
C MET A 51 8.86 -8.66 -9.88
N ALA A 52 9.13 -8.18 -8.67
CA ALA A 52 10.32 -8.57 -7.93
C ALA A 52 10.31 -10.06 -7.58
N VAL A 53 9.15 -10.62 -7.18
CA VAL A 53 9.02 -12.07 -6.93
C VAL A 53 9.25 -12.88 -8.21
N ILE A 54 8.64 -12.49 -9.32
CA ILE A 54 8.83 -13.18 -10.61
C ILE A 54 10.30 -13.12 -11.06
N ALA A 55 10.95 -11.96 -10.92
CA ALA A 55 12.36 -11.80 -11.25
C ALA A 55 13.31 -12.55 -10.29
N ASN A 56 12.88 -12.80 -9.05
CA ASN A 56 13.60 -13.63 -8.09
C ASN A 56 13.50 -15.12 -8.42
N GLU A 57 12.33 -15.59 -8.88
CA GLU A 57 12.11 -16.98 -9.29
C GLU A 57 12.74 -17.28 -10.65
N ASP A 58 12.62 -16.36 -11.61
CA ASP A 58 13.21 -16.45 -12.93
C ASP A 58 14.01 -15.18 -13.25
N SER A 59 15.31 -15.28 -13.02
CA SER A 59 16.26 -14.20 -13.25
C SER A 59 16.39 -13.77 -14.73
N ARG A 60 15.75 -14.46 -15.68
CA ARG A 60 15.65 -14.03 -17.08
C ARG A 60 14.49 -13.06 -17.33
N HIS A 61 13.47 -13.08 -16.48
CA HIS A 61 12.29 -12.22 -16.58
C HIS A 61 12.48 -10.95 -15.73
N ARG A 62 13.22 -9.97 -16.28
CA ARG A 62 13.48 -8.67 -15.62
C ARG A 62 12.77 -7.49 -16.26
N GLU A 63 12.29 -7.65 -17.49
CA GLU A 63 11.56 -6.62 -18.23
C GLU A 63 10.06 -6.93 -18.19
N PHE A 64 9.26 -5.98 -17.72
CA PHE A 64 7.80 -6.11 -17.64
C PHE A 64 7.13 -4.95 -18.38
N ASP A 65 5.89 -5.14 -18.83
CA ASP A 65 5.13 -4.05 -19.48
C ASP A 65 4.97 -2.82 -18.56
N LYS A 66 5.13 -2.96 -17.26
CA LYS A 66 4.84 -1.90 -16.30
C LYS A 66 6.09 -1.29 -15.66
N GLY A 67 7.27 -1.84 -15.97
CA GLY A 67 8.55 -1.42 -15.44
C GLY A 67 9.60 -2.50 -15.61
N HIS A 68 10.80 -2.26 -15.11
CA HIS A 68 11.91 -3.21 -15.16
C HIS A 68 12.50 -3.43 -13.77
N VAL A 69 13.11 -4.59 -13.57
CA VAL A 69 13.69 -5.01 -12.30
C VAL A 69 15.20 -5.06 -12.44
N GLN A 70 15.89 -4.32 -11.59
CA GLN A 70 17.34 -4.35 -11.47
C GLN A 70 17.72 -5.14 -10.22
N GLU A 71 18.68 -6.02 -10.39
CA GLU A 71 19.23 -6.82 -9.31
C GLU A 71 20.51 -6.17 -8.81
N GLN A 72 20.62 -6.03 -7.50
CA GLN A 72 21.85 -5.69 -6.81
C GLN A 72 22.19 -6.84 -5.87
N GLN A 73 23.36 -7.44 -6.07
CA GLN A 73 23.82 -8.52 -5.24
C GLN A 73 24.43 -7.94 -3.95
N GLY A 74 23.74 -8.14 -2.82
CA GLY A 74 24.31 -7.92 -1.50
C GLY A 74 25.08 -9.16 -1.03
N GLU A 75 25.86 -9.06 0.05
CA GLU A 75 26.64 -10.20 0.56
C GLU A 75 25.78 -11.37 1.07
N LYS A 76 24.56 -11.10 1.56
CA LYS A 76 23.67 -12.10 2.20
C LYS A 76 22.20 -11.99 1.81
N GLU A 77 21.84 -10.93 1.09
CA GLU A 77 20.49 -10.68 0.61
C GLU A 77 20.53 -10.26 -0.86
N LEU A 78 19.55 -10.72 -1.61
CA LEU A 78 19.27 -10.27 -2.95
C LEU A 78 18.42 -9.00 -2.87
N ILE A 79 18.92 -7.91 -3.46
CA ILE A 79 18.20 -6.64 -3.52
C ILE A 79 17.62 -6.48 -4.92
N LEU A 80 16.29 -6.45 -5.02
CA LEU A 80 15.58 -6.20 -6.28
C LEU A 80 14.97 -4.80 -6.25
N THR A 81 15.44 -3.96 -7.16
CA THR A 81 14.94 -2.60 -7.37
C THR A 81 14.06 -2.57 -8.61
N VAL A 82 12.77 -2.36 -8.39
CA VAL A 82 11.76 -2.26 -9.46
C VAL A 82 11.57 -0.80 -9.81
N THR A 83 11.82 -0.46 -11.07
CA THR A 83 11.58 0.87 -11.62
C THR A 83 10.30 0.84 -12.45
N MET A 84 9.27 1.50 -11.96
CA MET A 84 7.98 1.60 -12.66
C MET A 84 8.04 2.61 -13.80
N LYS A 85 7.21 2.42 -14.83
CA LYS A 85 7.03 3.41 -15.92
C LYS A 85 6.56 4.79 -15.43
N THR A 86 6.00 4.85 -14.23
CA THR A 86 5.59 6.08 -13.55
C THR A 86 6.78 6.90 -13.01
N GLY A 87 8.00 6.36 -13.09
CA GLY A 87 9.23 6.96 -12.54
C GLY A 87 9.48 6.65 -11.06
N ARG A 88 8.62 5.83 -10.43
CA ARG A 88 8.80 5.42 -9.03
C ARG A 88 9.68 4.18 -8.91
N HIS A 89 10.53 4.17 -7.90
CA HIS A 89 11.42 3.07 -7.58
C HIS A 89 10.98 2.38 -6.28
N TYR A 90 10.91 1.06 -6.31
CA TYR A 90 10.58 0.24 -5.14
C TYR A 90 11.67 -0.79 -4.94
N GLN A 91 12.18 -0.89 -3.71
CA GLN A 91 13.25 -1.82 -3.37
C GLN A 91 12.70 -2.92 -2.47
N PHE A 92 12.99 -4.17 -2.83
CA PHE A 92 12.61 -5.35 -2.08
C PHE A 92 13.86 -6.19 -1.80
N ARG A 93 13.88 -6.83 -0.63
CA ARG A 93 14.99 -7.67 -0.21
C ARG A 93 14.49 -9.10 -0.09
N PHE A 94 15.20 -10.01 -0.71
CA PHE A 94 14.94 -11.44 -0.65
C PHE A 94 16.16 -12.12 -0.02
N PRO A 95 15.96 -13.10 0.88
CA PRO A 95 17.07 -13.94 1.30
C PRO A 95 17.57 -14.73 0.08
N PHE A 96 18.88 -14.96 -0.03
CA PHE A 96 19.37 -15.93 -1.01
C PHE A 96 18.86 -17.31 -0.59
N GLU A 97 17.89 -17.86 -1.33
CA GLU A 97 17.56 -19.26 -1.19
C GLU A 97 18.77 -20.08 -1.64
N LYS A 98 19.38 -20.81 -0.71
CA LYS A 98 20.35 -21.84 -1.05
C LYS A 98 19.60 -22.91 -1.83
N THR A 99 19.67 -22.88 -3.15
CA THR A 99 19.11 -23.93 -4.00
C THR A 99 19.61 -25.28 -3.47
N LYS A 100 18.71 -26.08 -2.89
CA LYS A 100 19.01 -27.47 -2.57
C LYS A 100 19.14 -28.20 -3.90
N LEU A 101 20.37 -28.27 -4.41
CA LEU A 101 20.74 -29.25 -5.41
C LEU A 101 20.90 -30.60 -4.68
N THR A 102 19.78 -31.18 -4.24
CA THR A 102 19.74 -32.62 -3.92
C THR A 102 19.33 -33.31 -5.20
N ASN A 103 20.33 -33.59 -6.04
CA ASN A 103 20.21 -34.58 -7.11
C ASN A 103 20.07 -35.94 -6.41
N ASP A 104 18.84 -36.29 -6.05
CA ASP A 104 18.45 -37.62 -5.62
C ASP A 104 17.84 -38.37 -6.80
N ASN A 105 18.49 -39.48 -7.16
CA ASN A 105 18.03 -40.61 -7.96
C ASN A 105 17.83 -40.43 -9.48
N ARG A 106 18.65 -41.16 -10.25
CA ARG A 106 18.25 -42.51 -10.70
C ARG A 106 19.46 -43.27 -11.25
N ASP A 107 19.78 -44.36 -10.57
CA ASP A 107 20.50 -45.51 -11.12
C ASP A 107 19.88 -45.93 -12.47
N LYS A 108 20.73 -46.10 -13.48
CA LYS A 108 20.60 -47.14 -14.50
C LYS A 108 21.93 -47.37 -15.20
#